data_AF-A0A6N6PW62-F1
#
_entry.id   AF-A0A6N6PW62-F1
#
_cell.length_a   1.000
_cell.length_b   1.000
_cell.length_c   1.000
_cell.angle_alpha   90.00
_cell.angle_beta   90.00
_cell.angle_gamma   90.00
#
_symmetry.space_group_name_H-M   'P 1'
#
loop_
_entity.id
_entity.type
_entity.pdbx_description
1 polymer ?
#
loop_
_entity_poly.entity_id
_entity_poly.type
_entity_poly.pdbx_seq_one_letter_code
_entity_poly.pdbx_strand_id
1 'polypeptide(L)' 'MILRVKDVTYHFPRPTLVMGILNVTPDSFSDGSKYWEPKAAVVRGMHLLASGADWIDVGGESTRPGAPQVSCAEEIRRV' A
#
# COMPACT_ATOMS: atom_id res chain seq x y z
N MET A 1 5.74 -16.21 -19.22
CA MET A 1 5.84 -14.75 -19.02
C MET A 1 6.59 -14.48 -17.73
N ILE A 2 7.35 -13.39 -17.63
CA ILE A 2 8.11 -13.00 -16.43
C ILE A 2 7.67 -11.59 -16.00
N LEU A 3 7.40 -11.40 -14.72
CA LEU A 3 7.23 -10.08 -14.09
C LEU A 3 8.38 -9.85 -13.12
N ARG A 4 9.16 -8.77 -13.32
CA ARG A 4 10.27 -8.40 -12.45
C ARG A 4 9.96 -7.07 -11.77
N VAL A 5 10.04 -7.05 -10.44
CA VAL A 5 9.81 -5.88 -9.59
C VAL A 5 11.05 -5.70 -8.72
N LYS A 6 11.93 -4.78 -9.11
CA LYS A 6 13.28 -4.64 -8.53
C LYS A 6 13.98 -6.01 -8.46
N ASP A 7 14.23 -6.51 -7.25
CA ASP A 7 14.95 -7.75 -6.98
C ASP A 7 14.05 -9.00 -6.92
N VAL A 8 12.73 -8.82 -7.05
CA VAL A 8 11.74 -9.92 -7.03
C VAL A 8 11.34 -10.30 -8.44
N THR A 9 11.31 -11.60 -8.75
CA THR A 9 10.92 -12.11 -10.06
C THR A 9 9.82 -13.17 -9.94
N TYR A 10 8.74 -12.99 -10.70
CA TYR A 10 7.61 -13.91 -10.81
C TYR A 10 7.58 -14.57 -12.18
N HIS A 11 7.52 -15.91 -12.21
CA HIS A 11 7.40 -16.70 -13.43
C HIS A 11 5.96 -17.19 -13.60
N PHE A 12 5.45 -17.16 -14.84
CA PHE A 12 4.10 -17.63 -15.21
C PHE A 12 4.17 -18.76 -16.25
N PRO A 13 3.28 -19.77 -16.18
CA PRO A 13 2.06 -19.78 -15.36
C PRO A 13 2.31 -20.11 -13.89
N ARG A 14 1.62 -19.40 -13.00
CA ARG A 14 1.59 -19.61 -11.55
C ARG A 14 0.19 -19.29 -11.00
N PRO A 15 -0.13 -19.65 -9.75
CA PRO A 15 -1.34 -19.16 -9.10
C PRO A 15 -1.40 -17.63 -9.07
N THR A 16 -2.62 -17.09 -9.03
CA THR A 16 -2.90 -15.66 -8.93
C THR A 16 -2.12 -15.01 -7.81
N LEU A 17 -1.52 -13.85 -8.08
CA LEU A 17 -0.86 -13.01 -7.08
C LEU A 17 -1.89 -12.17 -6.32
N VAL A 18 -1.73 -12.05 -5.01
CA VAL A 18 -2.58 -11.21 -4.15
C VAL A 18 -1.84 -9.93 -3.79
N MET A 19 -2.47 -8.79 -4.09
CA MET A 19 -2.00 -7.46 -3.72
C MET A 19 -2.65 -7.00 -2.42
N GLY A 20 -1.85 -6.74 -1.39
CA GLY A 20 -2.32 -6.05 -0.19
C GLY A 20 -2.40 -4.54 -0.43
N ILE A 21 -3.54 -3.91 -0.16
CA ILE A 21 -3.71 -2.45 -0.28
C ILE A 21 -3.35 -1.79 1.05
N LEU A 22 -2.41 -0.84 1.02
CA LEU A 22 -1.98 -0.04 2.16
C LEU A 22 -2.12 1.46 1.86
N ASN A 23 -3.22 2.05 2.33
CA ASN A 23 -3.46 3.49 2.19
C ASN A 23 -2.86 4.24 3.39
N VAL A 24 -1.90 5.13 3.13
CA VAL A 24 -1.25 6.00 4.11
C VAL A 24 -1.90 7.38 4.06
N THR A 25 -3.21 7.42 4.34
CA THR A 25 -4.00 8.66 4.32
C THR A 25 -4.63 8.92 5.69
N PRO A 26 -4.81 10.19 6.12
CA PRO A 26 -5.42 10.51 7.42
C PRO A 26 -6.87 10.03 7.56
N ASP A 27 -7.55 9.81 6.43
CA ASP A 27 -8.96 9.47 6.29
C ASP A 27 -9.22 7.98 6.01
N SER A 28 -8.27 7.08 6.27
CA SER A 28 -8.50 5.64 6.14
C SER A 28 -9.47 5.15 7.24
N PHE A 29 -10.76 5.15 6.91
CA PHE A 29 -11.88 4.69 7.73
C PHE A 29 -11.80 3.17 7.99
N SER A 30 -11.26 2.76 9.15
CA SER A 30 -11.75 1.57 9.87
C SER A 30 -11.30 1.54 11.34
N ASP A 31 -10.10 2.04 11.65
CA ASP A 31 -9.46 1.77 12.97
C ASP A 31 -9.09 3.03 13.77
N GLY A 32 -9.57 4.21 13.34
CA GLY A 32 -9.36 5.49 14.03
C GLY A 32 -7.90 5.95 13.99
N SER A 33 -7.55 6.81 13.03
CA SER A 33 -6.38 7.71 13.04
C SER A 33 -4.99 7.17 13.46
N LYS A 34 -4.79 5.86 13.62
CA LYS A 34 -3.56 5.27 14.18
C LYS A 34 -2.51 4.87 13.15
N TYR A 35 -2.82 4.91 11.85
CA TYR A 35 -1.96 4.32 10.81
C TYR A 35 -1.48 5.29 9.72
N TRP A 36 -1.70 6.60 9.86
CA TRP A 36 -1.21 7.59 8.88
C TRP A 36 0.27 7.96 9.08
N GLU A 37 0.87 7.57 10.21
CA GLU A 37 2.30 7.72 10.41
C GLU A 37 3.06 6.62 9.66
N PRO A 38 4.17 6.93 8.96
CA PRO A 38 4.93 5.95 8.17
C PRO A 38 5.29 4.68 8.94
N LYS A 39 5.61 4.79 10.24
CA LYS A 39 5.92 3.63 11.10
C LYS A 39 4.74 2.67 11.23
N ALA A 40 3.54 3.22 11.39
CA ALA A 40 2.32 2.45 11.57
C ALA A 40 1.89 1.80 10.25
N ALA A 41 2.11 2.48 9.11
CA ALA A 41 1.95 1.91 7.77
C ALA A 41 2.88 0.71 7.54
N VAL A 42 4.15 0.77 7.95
CA VAL A 42 5.08 -0.38 7.86
C VAL A 42 4.54 -1.58 8.62
N VAL A 43 4.09 -1.40 9.87
CA VAL A 43 3.53 -2.51 10.68
C VAL A 43 2.32 -3.13 9.98
N ARG A 44 1.44 -2.32 9.40
CA ARG A 44 0.29 -2.81 8.63
C ARG A 44 0.71 -3.57 7.37
N GLY A 45 1.71 -3.07 6.63
CA GLY A 45 2.28 -3.75 5.47
C GLY A 45 2.83 -5.13 5.83
N MET A 46 3.55 -5.24 6.95
CA MET A 46 4.04 -6.52 7.46
C MET A 46 2.89 -7.48 7.81
N HIS A 47 1.80 -6.97 8.40
CA HIS A 47 0.62 -7.79 8.70
C HIS A 47 -0.08 -8.30 7.43
N LEU A 48 -0.19 -7.47 6.38
CA LEU A 48 -0.74 -7.89 5.09
C LEU A 48 0.10 -8.99 4.44
N LEU A 49 1.44 -8.86 4.48
CA LEU A 49 2.34 -9.91 4.02
C LEU A 49 2.15 -11.20 4.83
N ALA A 50 2.10 -11.10 6.16
CA ALA A 50 1.85 -12.26 7.03
C ALA A 50 0.47 -12.90 6.79
N SER A 51 -0.49 -12.14 6.25
CA SER A 51 -1.83 -12.63 5.89
C SER A 51 -1.88 -13.29 4.49
N GLY A 52 -0.76 -13.34 3.77
CA GLY A 52 -0.67 -14.02 2.48
C GLY A 52 -0.66 -13.11 1.25
N ALA A 53 -0.47 -11.80 1.40
CA ALA A 53 -0.21 -10.93 0.26
C ALA A 53 1.16 -11.25 -0.38
N ASP A 54 1.22 -11.35 -1.70
CA ASP A 54 2.47 -11.55 -2.46
C ASP A 54 3.27 -10.24 -2.59
N TRP A 55 2.59 -9.10 -2.56
CA TRP A 55 3.19 -7.76 -2.52
C TRP A 55 2.21 -6.76 -1.88
N ILE A 56 2.69 -5.55 -1.65
CA ILE A 56 1.91 -4.44 -1.07
C ILE A 56 1.90 -3.26 -2.04
N ASP A 57 0.72 -2.70 -2.26
CA ASP A 57 0.52 -1.43 -2.97
C ASP A 57 0.32 -0.32 -1.94
N VAL A 58 1.18 0.70 -1.98
CA VAL A 58 1.26 1.77 -0.97
C VAL A 58 0.86 3.09 -1.61
N GLY A 59 -0.23 3.69 -1.12
CA GLY A 59 -0.76 4.95 -1.64
C GLY A 59 -0.84 6.05 -0.57
N GLY A 60 -0.27 7.23 -0.86
CA GLY A 60 -0.30 8.40 0.03
C GLY A 60 -1.43 9.39 -0.27
N GLU A 61 -2.08 9.26 -1.43
CA GLU A 61 -3.19 10.09 -1.87
C GLU A 61 -4.50 9.28 -1.97
N SER A 62 -5.59 9.86 -1.47
CA SER A 62 -6.91 9.24 -1.56
C SER A 62 -7.54 9.56 -2.91
N THR A 63 -7.91 8.54 -3.68
CA THR A 63 -8.58 8.67 -4.98
C THR A 63 -10.10 8.51 -4.89
N ARG A 64 -10.65 8.48 -3.67
CA ARG A 64 -12.11 8.37 -3.47
C ARG A 64 -12.83 9.63 -3.99
N PRO A 65 -14.10 9.51 -4.42
CA PRO A 65 -14.87 10.67 -4.88
C PRO A 65 -14.90 11.80 -3.84
N GLY A 66 -14.52 13.01 -4.26
CA GLY A 66 -14.50 14.21 -3.42
C GLY A 66 -13.32 14.32 -2.45
N ALA A 67 -12.31 13.46 -2.55
CA ALA A 67 -11.07 13.65 -1.80
C ALA A 67 -10.33 14.91 -2.26
N PRO A 68 -9.76 15.70 -1.34
CA PRO A 68 -8.90 16.81 -1.71
C PRO A 68 -7.60 16.28 -2.32
N GLN A 69 -7.14 16.93 -3.38
CA GLN A 69 -5.81 16.67 -3.92
C GLN A 69 -4.75 17.04 -2.89
N VAL A 70 -3.66 16.28 -2.84
CA VAL A 70 -2.49 16.62 -2.04
C VAL A 70 -1.35 17.11 -2.92
N SER A 71 -0.45 17.93 -2.37
CA SER A 71 0.77 18.30 -3.10
C SER A 71 1.70 17.10 -3.21
N CYS A 72 2.53 17.05 -4.26
CA CYS A 72 3.54 15.98 -4.39
C CYS A 72 4.46 15.90 -3.16
N ALA A 73 4.79 17.03 -2.55
CA ALA A 73 5.62 17.07 -1.34
C ALA A 73 4.91 16.42 -0.14
N GLU A 74 3.60 16.61 -0.02
CA GLU A 74 2.80 15.98 1.03
C GLU A 74 2.63 14.48 0.77
N GLU A 75 2.45 14.05 -0.48
CA GLU A 75 2.40 12.64 -0.82
C GLU A 75 3.73 11.94 -0.53
N ILE A 76 4.86 12.51 -0.96
CA ILE A 76 6.23 12.01 -0.67
C ILE A 76 6.47 11.92 0.84
N ARG A 77 5.91 12.82 1.66
CA ARG A 77 6.05 12.73 3.12
C ARG A 77 5.33 11.50 3.70
N ARG A 78 4.28 11.02 3.02
CA ARG A 78 3.47 9.86 3.45
C ARG A 78 4.05 8.52 3.00
N VAL A 79 4.75 8.46 1.85
CA VAL A 79 5.24 7.19 1.24
C VAL A 79 6.75 7.01 1.26
#